data_AF-A0A3M1FFR5-F1
#
_entry.id   AF-A0A3M1FFR5-F1
#
_cell.length_a   1.000
_cell.length_b   1.000
_cell.length_c   1.000
_cell.angle_alpha   90.00
_cell.angle_beta   90.00
_cell.angle_gamma   90.00
#
_symmetry.space_group_name_H-M   'P 1'
#
loop_
_entity.id
_entity.type
_entity.pdbx_description
1 polymer ?
#
loop_
_entity_poly.entity_id
_entity_poly.type
_entity_poly.pdbx_seq_one_letter_code
_entity_poly.pdbx_strand_id
1 'polypeptide(L)'
;RLNPAHEFTLLIPSQAPLHAADQPPPHSVTLAPLPALPKALAKLFWEQVTVPWMARRLDADVLFAPYWAAPFWQPVPTVVTVHDLIPLLLPAYRGGLQNRLYTGLVARTARRCAAILTVSEASKRDIVAHLAVPPARVTAVHHGPNAPTAPLGGDLAPIREKYHLPARYFLYLGGFDVRKNVTGILAAYKRYLERGGDPAVRLVLAGKLPDKDTPFFPDPRRLAAEMGVLEQVHFTGWVAEEDKPALYAGAVAFLFPSRYEGFGMMVLEAMAAGAPVITSSN
;
A
#
# COMPACT_ATOMS: atom_id res chain seq x y z
N ARG A 1 -0.11 -7.53 20.96
CA ARG A 1 0.86 -7.77 22.06
C ARG A 1 1.74 -8.93 21.63
N LEU A 2 3.06 -8.79 21.75
CA LEU A 2 3.99 -9.86 21.35
C LEU A 2 4.10 -10.89 22.46
N ASN A 3 4.31 -12.15 22.10
CA ASN A 3 4.43 -13.24 23.05
C ASN A 3 5.75 -13.08 23.83
N PRO A 4 5.72 -12.96 25.17
CA PRO A 4 6.93 -12.75 25.97
C PRO A 4 7.90 -13.94 25.93
N ALA A 5 7.47 -15.10 25.42
CA ALA A 5 8.34 -16.26 25.21
C ALA A 5 9.29 -16.13 24.01
N HIS A 6 9.19 -15.04 23.23
CA HIS A 6 10.03 -14.83 22.05
C HIS A 6 10.86 -13.56 22.19
N GLU A 7 12.14 -13.67 21.85
CA GLU A 7 13.01 -12.53 21.61
C GLU A 7 12.88 -12.11 20.15
N PHE A 8 12.82 -10.80 19.90
CA PHE A 8 12.89 -10.28 18.53
C PHE A 8 14.02 -9.27 18.42
N THR A 9 14.73 -9.36 17.30
CA THR A 9 15.81 -8.43 16.97
C THR A 9 15.44 -7.70 15.69
N LEU A 10 15.34 -6.37 15.76
CA LEU A 10 15.06 -5.55 14.59
C LEU A 10 16.38 -5.17 13.92
N LEU A 11 16.60 -5.68 12.72
CA LEU A 11 17.79 -5.39 11.92
C LEU A 11 17.52 -4.20 10.99
N ILE A 12 18.24 -3.10 11.21
CA ILE A 12 18.03 -1.83 10.51
C ILE A 12 19.32 -1.41 9.79
N PRO A 13 19.24 -0.90 8.55
CA PRO A 13 20.40 -0.32 7.88
C PRO A 13 20.88 0.93 8.65
N SER A 14 22.18 1.06 8.93
CA SER A 14 22.75 2.09 9.82
C SER A 14 22.56 3.55 9.38
N GLN A 15 22.00 3.77 8.18
CA GLN A 15 21.69 5.09 7.62
C GLN A 15 20.19 5.43 7.67
N ALA A 16 19.33 4.55 8.19
CA ALA A 16 17.90 4.81 8.32
C ALA A 16 17.62 5.63 9.60
N PRO A 17 16.76 6.67 9.53
CA PRO A 17 16.34 7.38 10.73
C PRO A 17 15.57 6.42 11.64
N LEU A 18 16.00 6.30 12.90
CA LEU A 18 15.21 5.64 13.94
C LEU A 18 14.11 6.61 14.36
N HIS A 19 12.86 6.32 14.07
CA HIS A 19 11.74 7.10 14.60
C HIS A 19 11.45 6.65 16.03
N ALA A 20 11.03 7.58 16.91
CA ALA A 20 10.70 7.24 18.31
C ALA A 20 9.55 6.21 18.44
N ALA A 21 8.76 6.01 17.38
CA ALA A 21 7.74 4.97 17.27
C ALA A 21 8.30 3.57 16.91
N ASP A 22 9.57 3.46 16.54
CA ASP A 22 10.28 2.19 16.28
C ASP A 22 10.73 1.48 17.57
N GLN A 23 10.30 1.98 18.74
CA GLN A 23 10.54 1.33 20.04
C GLN A 23 9.24 0.93 20.75
N PRO A 24 8.64 -0.22 20.43
CA PRO A 24 7.85 -1.00 21.38
C PRO A 24 8.71 -2.15 22.00
N PRO A 25 8.46 -2.55 23.27
CA PRO A 25 9.33 -3.46 24.03
C PRO A 25 9.03 -4.96 23.78
N PRO A 26 9.95 -5.92 24.06
CA PRO A 26 11.41 -5.83 24.27
C PRO A 26 12.12 -6.39 23.03
N HIS A 27 12.68 -5.53 22.17
CA HIS A 27 13.44 -5.96 21.01
C HIS A 27 14.80 -5.32 21.02
N SER A 28 15.85 -6.11 20.77
CA SER A 28 17.17 -5.54 20.53
C SER A 28 17.17 -4.92 19.12
N VAL A 29 17.74 -3.73 18.98
CA VAL A 29 17.90 -3.08 17.66
C VAL A 29 19.34 -3.25 17.24
N THR A 30 19.56 -3.91 16.11
CA THR A 30 20.91 -4.07 15.55
C THR A 30 21.03 -3.23 14.29
N LEU A 31 21.98 -2.30 14.30
CA LEU A 31 22.33 -1.51 13.14
C LEU A 31 23.42 -2.23 12.35
N ALA A 32 23.22 -2.40 11.04
CA ALA A 32 24.25 -2.94 10.16
C ALA A 32 24.57 -1.96 9.02
N PRO A 33 25.86 -1.78 8.68
CA PRO A 33 26.26 -0.81 7.67
C PRO A 33 25.76 -1.20 6.28
N LEU A 34 25.37 -0.19 5.51
CA LEU A 34 25.15 -0.33 4.08
C LEU A 34 26.44 -0.02 3.33
N PRO A 35 26.79 -0.79 2.29
CA PRO A 35 27.91 -0.45 1.44
C PRO A 35 27.63 0.85 0.67
N ALA A 36 28.69 1.61 0.37
CA ALA A 36 28.62 2.81 -0.46
C ALA A 36 28.40 2.47 -1.94
N LEU A 37 27.21 1.95 -2.25
CA LEU A 37 26.77 1.55 -3.59
C LEU A 37 25.54 2.37 -4.01
N PRO A 38 25.23 2.40 -5.33
CA PRO A 38 23.95 2.93 -5.79
C PRO A 38 22.78 2.28 -5.04
N LYS A 39 21.73 3.06 -4.74
CA LYS A 39 20.60 2.67 -3.86
C LYS A 39 20.04 1.27 -4.16
N ALA A 40 19.84 0.91 -5.43
CA ALA A 40 19.32 -0.40 -5.83
C ALA A 40 20.29 -1.55 -5.52
N LEU A 41 21.60 -1.33 -5.72
CA LEU A 41 22.64 -2.31 -5.41
C LEU A 41 22.89 -2.41 -3.91
N ALA A 42 22.84 -1.29 -3.17
CA ALA A 42 22.91 -1.28 -1.71
C ALA A 42 21.73 -2.06 -1.09
N LYS A 43 20.52 -1.87 -1.62
CA LYS A 43 19.33 -2.64 -1.22
C LYS A 43 19.49 -4.14 -1.53
N LEU A 44 19.97 -4.49 -2.73
CA LEU A 44 20.21 -5.89 -3.07
C LEU A 44 21.28 -6.53 -2.17
N PHE A 45 22.36 -5.81 -1.89
CA PHE A 45 23.41 -6.27 -0.97
C PHE A 45 22.87 -6.46 0.45
N TRP A 46 22.06 -5.52 0.93
CA TRP A 46 21.38 -5.64 2.22
C TRP A 46 20.57 -6.94 2.30
N GLU A 47 19.68 -7.15 1.34
CA GLU A 47 18.75 -8.27 1.32
C GLU A 47 19.46 -9.61 1.12
N GLN A 48 20.49 -9.68 0.27
CA GLN A 48 21.13 -10.93 -0.13
C GLN A 48 22.38 -11.29 0.67
N VAL A 49 23.02 -10.32 1.33
CA VAL A 49 24.28 -10.51 2.06
C VAL A 49 24.11 -10.14 3.53
N THR A 50 23.79 -8.87 3.83
CA THR A 50 23.79 -8.38 5.22
C THR A 50 22.75 -9.10 6.07
N VAL A 51 21.51 -9.18 5.59
CA VAL A 51 20.38 -9.80 6.33
C VAL A 51 20.65 -11.27 6.68
N PRO A 52 20.95 -12.18 5.71
CA PRO A 52 21.18 -13.58 6.06
C PRO A 52 22.46 -13.79 6.88
N TRP A 53 23.52 -13.00 6.64
CA TRP A 53 24.74 -13.08 7.45
C TRP A 53 24.48 -12.67 8.91
N MET A 54 23.73 -11.58 9.12
CA MET A 54 23.34 -11.13 10.45
C MET A 54 22.44 -12.13 11.15
N ALA A 55 21.48 -12.73 10.45
CA ALA A 55 20.62 -13.78 11.02
C ALA A 55 21.46 -14.94 11.57
N ARG A 56 22.51 -15.38 10.85
CA ARG A 56 23.44 -16.40 11.33
C ARG A 56 24.33 -15.92 12.49
N ARG A 57 24.81 -14.67 12.43
CA ARG A 57 25.69 -14.10 13.47
C ARG A 57 24.97 -13.88 14.80
N LEU A 58 23.68 -13.56 14.74
CA LEU A 58 22.81 -13.35 15.89
C LEU A 58 22.20 -14.66 16.42
N ASP A 59 22.57 -15.81 15.85
CA ASP A 59 22.04 -17.13 16.20
C ASP A 59 20.49 -17.18 16.19
N ALA A 60 19.88 -16.53 15.19
CA ALA A 60 18.44 -16.41 15.11
C ALA A 60 17.77 -17.75 14.73
N ASP A 61 16.69 -18.11 15.42
CA ASP A 61 15.90 -19.29 15.04
C ASP A 61 15.09 -19.09 13.75
N VAL A 62 14.65 -17.86 13.51
CA VAL A 62 13.80 -17.48 12.36
C VAL A 62 14.23 -16.12 11.82
N LEU A 63 14.34 -16.02 10.50
CA LEU A 63 14.48 -14.75 9.80
C LEU A 63 13.12 -14.31 9.26
N PHE A 64 12.61 -13.16 9.69
CA PHE A 64 11.37 -12.59 9.16
C PHE A 64 11.66 -11.32 8.33
N ALA A 65 11.29 -11.34 7.05
CA ALA A 65 11.26 -10.13 6.23
C ALA A 65 9.80 -9.66 6.04
N PRO A 66 9.40 -8.48 6.55
CA PRO A 66 8.02 -8.00 6.46
C PRO A 66 7.63 -7.50 5.06
N TYR A 67 8.35 -7.95 4.02
CA TYR A 67 8.12 -7.60 2.62
C TYR A 67 8.74 -8.69 1.71
N TRP A 68 8.45 -8.62 0.41
CA TRP A 68 8.85 -9.65 -0.56
C TRP A 68 10.32 -9.53 -0.97
N ALA A 69 11.21 -10.01 -0.10
CA ALA A 69 12.66 -9.96 -0.31
C ALA A 69 13.42 -11.07 0.45
N ALA A 70 13.02 -12.33 0.24
CA ALA A 70 13.78 -13.43 0.81
C ALA A 70 15.21 -13.48 0.21
N PRO A 71 16.26 -13.69 1.03
CA PRO A 71 17.60 -13.92 0.51
C PRO A 71 17.67 -15.24 -0.26
N PHE A 72 18.64 -15.33 -1.18
CA PHE A 72 18.93 -16.58 -1.87
C PHE A 72 19.55 -17.63 -0.94
N TRP A 73 20.48 -17.18 -0.08
CA TRP A 73 21.03 -17.97 1.01
C TRP A 73 20.21 -17.73 2.28
N GLN A 74 19.51 -18.77 2.75
CA GLN A 74 18.62 -18.73 3.92
C GLN A 74 19.25 -19.63 4.99
N PRO A 75 20.16 -19.12 5.85
CA PRO A 75 20.87 -19.95 6.83
C PRO A 75 19.96 -20.47 7.96
N VAL A 76 18.79 -19.87 8.11
CA VAL A 76 17.78 -20.18 9.12
C VAL A 76 16.40 -20.19 8.45
N PRO A 77 15.38 -20.86 9.01
CA PRO A 77 13.99 -20.80 8.54
C PRO A 77 13.57 -19.35 8.25
N THR A 78 13.27 -19.07 6.99
CA THR A 78 12.96 -17.70 6.53
C THR A 78 11.46 -17.55 6.28
N VAL A 79 10.85 -16.51 6.85
CA VAL A 79 9.46 -16.13 6.63
C VAL A 79 9.43 -14.78 5.94
N VAL A 80 8.56 -14.63 4.94
CA VAL A 80 8.37 -13.35 4.23
C VAL A 80 6.91 -12.96 4.13
N THR A 81 6.64 -11.65 4.12
CA THR A 81 5.31 -11.14 3.75
C THR A 81 5.28 -10.75 2.27
N VAL A 82 4.42 -11.40 1.49
CA VAL A 82 4.11 -11.02 0.11
C VAL A 82 2.74 -10.36 0.08
N HIS A 83 2.72 -9.04 -0.05
CA HIS A 83 1.48 -8.25 -0.01
C HIS A 83 0.65 -8.44 -1.27
N ASP A 84 1.31 -8.53 -2.42
CA ASP A 84 0.70 -8.78 -3.70
C ASP A 84 1.75 -9.27 -4.70
N LEU A 85 1.27 -9.67 -5.88
CA LEU A 85 2.10 -10.03 -7.02
C LEU A 85 1.93 -9.04 -8.18
N ILE A 86 1.63 -7.77 -7.91
CA ILE A 86 1.41 -6.74 -8.93
C ILE A 86 2.48 -6.75 -10.03
N PRO A 87 3.80 -6.80 -9.71
CA PRO A 87 4.85 -6.82 -10.74
C PRO A 87 4.82 -8.06 -11.66
N LEU A 88 4.22 -9.16 -11.23
CA LEU A 88 4.04 -10.38 -12.06
C LEU A 88 2.74 -10.33 -12.86
N LEU A 89 1.65 -9.92 -12.21
CA LEU A 89 0.29 -10.02 -12.74
C LEU A 89 -0.07 -8.87 -13.67
N LEU A 90 0.39 -7.65 -13.40
CA LEU A 90 0.03 -6.48 -14.17
C LEU A 90 1.16 -6.09 -15.14
N PRO A 91 0.97 -6.20 -16.47
CA PRO A 91 2.02 -5.88 -17.44
C PRO A 91 2.57 -4.46 -17.29
N ALA A 92 1.72 -3.49 -16.95
CA ALA A 92 2.09 -2.11 -16.73
C ALA A 92 3.07 -1.89 -15.56
N TYR A 93 3.15 -2.83 -14.60
CA TYR A 93 3.95 -2.73 -13.38
C TYR A 93 5.23 -3.56 -13.40
N ARG A 94 5.49 -4.31 -14.49
CA ARG A 94 6.70 -5.13 -14.64
C ARG A 94 7.99 -4.30 -14.59
N GLY A 95 7.89 -3.02 -14.99
CA GLY A 95 9.02 -2.11 -15.10
C GLY A 95 10.08 -2.56 -16.12
N GLY A 96 11.28 -2.00 -15.99
CA GLY A 96 12.42 -2.32 -16.85
C GLY A 96 13.08 -3.66 -16.52
N LEU A 97 14.16 -3.99 -17.23
CA LEU A 97 14.90 -5.26 -17.06
C LEU A 97 15.32 -5.50 -15.61
N GLN A 98 15.82 -4.48 -14.92
CA GLN A 98 16.24 -4.59 -13.52
C GLN A 98 15.10 -5.01 -12.58
N ASN A 99 13.91 -4.41 -12.74
CA ASN A 99 12.73 -4.75 -11.95
C ASN A 99 12.27 -6.19 -12.22
N ARG A 100 12.35 -6.62 -13.49
CA ARG A 100 12.00 -7.99 -13.89
C ARG A 100 12.98 -9.01 -13.32
N LEU A 101 14.29 -8.72 -13.34
CA LEU A 101 15.31 -9.55 -12.73
C LEU A 101 15.13 -9.64 -11.22
N TYR A 102 14.89 -8.51 -10.55
CA TYR A 102 14.62 -8.47 -9.11
C TYR A 102 13.35 -9.25 -8.76
N THR A 103 12.25 -9.03 -9.48
CA THR A 103 10.99 -9.77 -9.29
C THR A 103 11.19 -11.28 -9.48
N GLY A 104 11.95 -11.68 -10.51
CA GLY A 104 12.31 -13.08 -10.75
C GLY A 104 13.14 -13.68 -9.61
N LEU A 105 14.09 -12.93 -9.07
CA LEU A 105 14.89 -13.31 -7.90
C LEU A 105 13.97 -13.54 -6.69
N VAL A 106 13.17 -12.55 -6.29
CA VAL A 106 12.34 -12.66 -5.09
C VAL A 106 11.21 -13.69 -5.23
N ALA A 107 10.69 -13.91 -6.44
CA ALA A 107 9.78 -15.01 -6.74
C ALA A 107 10.45 -16.37 -6.52
N ARG A 108 11.70 -16.53 -6.96
CA ARG A 108 12.44 -17.79 -6.80
C ARG A 108 12.87 -18.02 -5.35
N THR A 109 13.27 -16.99 -4.61
CA THR A 109 13.68 -17.14 -3.21
C THR A 109 12.50 -17.36 -2.28
N ALA A 110 11.32 -16.76 -2.56
CA ALA A 110 10.09 -17.01 -1.81
C ALA A 110 9.69 -18.50 -1.81
N ARG A 111 9.94 -19.22 -2.91
CA ARG A 111 9.68 -20.67 -3.01
C ARG A 111 10.45 -21.50 -1.98
N ARG A 112 11.55 -20.98 -1.44
CA ARG A 112 12.41 -21.65 -0.45
C ARG A 112 12.07 -21.30 1.01
N CYS A 113 11.27 -20.25 1.25
CA CYS A 113 10.93 -19.78 2.60
C CYS A 113 10.22 -20.84 3.44
N ALA A 114 10.48 -20.93 4.73
CA ALA A 114 9.73 -21.84 5.61
C ALA A 114 8.21 -21.55 5.56
N ALA A 115 7.84 -20.26 5.56
CA ALA A 115 6.46 -19.81 5.39
C ALA A 115 6.38 -18.49 4.62
N ILE A 116 5.22 -18.22 4.03
CA ILE A 116 4.87 -16.96 3.38
C ILE A 116 3.62 -16.42 4.07
N LEU A 117 3.71 -15.21 4.58
CA LEU A 117 2.57 -14.44 5.03
C LEU A 117 2.04 -13.59 3.86
N THR A 118 0.74 -13.38 3.84
CA THR A 118 0.10 -12.46 2.90
C THR A 118 -1.09 -11.81 3.58
N VAL A 119 -1.69 -10.82 2.92
CA VAL A 119 -2.62 -9.89 3.56
C VAL A 119 -4.07 -10.18 3.23
N SER A 120 -4.33 -11.10 2.29
CA SER A 120 -5.67 -11.52 1.93
C SER A 120 -5.69 -12.95 1.37
N GLU A 121 -6.86 -13.59 1.42
CA GLU A 121 -7.07 -14.86 0.74
C GLU A 121 -6.97 -14.74 -0.79
N ALA A 122 -7.23 -13.56 -1.36
CA ALA A 122 -7.01 -13.31 -2.79
C ALA A 122 -5.52 -13.37 -3.14
N SER A 123 -4.69 -12.63 -2.42
CA SER A 123 -3.23 -12.67 -2.61
C SER A 123 -2.66 -14.05 -2.32
N LYS A 124 -3.21 -14.80 -1.36
CA LYS A 124 -2.82 -16.20 -1.11
C LYS A 124 -3.04 -17.08 -2.34
N ARG A 125 -4.22 -17.00 -2.98
CA ARG A 125 -4.50 -17.75 -4.22
C ARG A 125 -3.50 -17.41 -5.31
N ASP A 126 -3.20 -16.14 -5.49
CA ASP A 126 -2.24 -15.69 -6.50
C ASP A 126 -0.82 -16.17 -6.19
N ILE A 127 -0.39 -16.10 -4.94
CA ILE A 127 0.92 -16.59 -4.49
C ILE A 127 1.06 -18.08 -4.77
N VAL A 128 0.07 -18.88 -4.40
CA VAL A 128 0.07 -20.33 -4.69
C VAL A 128 0.15 -20.58 -6.20
N ALA A 129 -0.72 -19.94 -6.98
CA ALA A 129 -0.83 -20.17 -8.42
C ALA A 129 0.42 -19.72 -9.20
N HIS A 130 0.94 -18.52 -8.91
CA HIS A 130 2.00 -17.90 -9.71
C HIS A 130 3.41 -18.15 -9.17
N LEU A 131 3.55 -18.33 -7.85
CA LEU A 131 4.84 -18.72 -7.27
C LEU A 131 5.00 -20.24 -7.16
N ALA A 132 3.97 -21.04 -7.44
CA ALA A 132 4.01 -22.50 -7.37
C ALA A 132 4.50 -23.00 -6.00
N VAL A 133 3.96 -22.42 -4.93
CA VAL A 133 4.26 -22.78 -3.54
C VAL A 133 3.11 -23.59 -2.94
N PRO A 134 3.38 -24.58 -2.07
CA PRO A 134 2.33 -25.35 -1.41
C PRO A 134 1.37 -24.44 -0.61
N PRO A 135 0.04 -24.59 -0.72
CA PRO A 135 -0.92 -23.77 0.02
C PRO A 135 -0.71 -23.77 1.53
N ALA A 136 -0.25 -24.90 2.10
CA ALA A 136 0.04 -25.04 3.52
C ALA A 136 1.18 -24.14 4.02
N ARG A 137 2.03 -23.63 3.12
CA ARG A 137 3.10 -22.68 3.45
C ARG A 137 2.67 -21.22 3.32
N VAL A 138 1.44 -20.95 2.86
CA VAL A 138 0.94 -19.59 2.66
C VAL A 138 -0.20 -19.31 3.63
N THR A 139 0.01 -18.35 4.52
CA THR A 139 -1.00 -17.96 5.52
C THR A 139 -1.45 -16.53 5.25
N ALA A 140 -2.76 -16.34 5.07
CA ALA A 140 -3.34 -15.01 5.00
C ALA A 140 -3.55 -14.47 6.43
N VAL A 141 -2.96 -13.32 6.70
CA VAL A 141 -3.09 -12.56 7.94
C VAL A 141 -3.61 -11.18 7.54
N HIS A 142 -4.93 -11.00 7.64
CA HIS A 142 -5.58 -9.75 7.28
C HIS A 142 -5.06 -8.59 8.15
N HIS A 143 -4.82 -7.43 7.55
CA HIS A 143 -4.46 -6.25 8.33
C HIS A 143 -5.64 -5.75 9.15
N GLY A 144 -5.34 -5.15 10.30
CA GLY A 144 -6.28 -4.30 11.03
C GLY A 144 -6.20 -2.85 10.53
N PRO A 145 -7.17 -1.99 10.87
CA PRO A 145 -7.09 -0.56 10.59
C PRO A 145 -5.90 0.07 11.34
N ASN A 146 -5.23 1.05 10.72
CA ASN A 146 -4.27 1.89 11.43
C ASN A 146 -5.01 2.68 12.53
N ALA A 147 -4.56 2.60 13.78
CA ALA A 147 -5.17 3.35 14.89
C ALA A 147 -4.59 4.77 15.02
N PRO A 148 -5.32 5.77 15.56
CA PRO A 148 -6.73 5.78 15.95
C PRO A 148 -7.63 6.51 14.93
N THR A 149 -8.83 5.97 14.75
CA THR A 149 -9.99 6.67 14.18
C THR A 149 -10.17 8.02 14.86
N ALA A 150 -10.32 9.11 14.07
CA ALA A 150 -10.91 10.32 14.62
C ALA A 150 -12.25 9.95 15.31
N PRO A 151 -12.61 10.57 16.44
CA PRO A 151 -13.90 10.32 17.05
C PRO A 151 -15.00 10.61 16.02
N LEU A 152 -15.83 9.61 15.75
CA LEU A 152 -17.03 9.76 14.93
C LEU A 152 -17.83 10.96 15.47
N GLY A 153 -18.07 11.96 14.62
CA GLY A 153 -18.78 13.19 15.01
C GLY A 153 -17.91 14.36 15.49
N GLY A 154 -16.59 14.32 15.29
CA GLY A 154 -15.73 15.50 15.47
C GLY A 154 -16.07 16.65 14.51
N ASP A 155 -15.69 17.87 14.87
CA ASP A 155 -15.88 19.05 14.01
C ASP A 155 -15.03 18.92 12.72
N LEU A 156 -15.71 18.90 11.57
CA LEU A 156 -15.09 18.79 10.25
C LEU A 156 -14.71 20.17 9.67
N ALA A 157 -15.12 21.28 10.29
CA ALA A 157 -14.89 22.63 9.78
C ALA A 157 -13.40 22.94 9.52
N PRO A 158 -12.45 22.62 10.41
CA PRO A 158 -11.04 22.92 10.19
C PRO A 158 -10.49 22.21 8.94
N ILE A 159 -10.90 20.97 8.71
CA ILE A 159 -10.44 20.16 7.58
C ILE A 159 -11.12 20.59 6.28
N ARG A 160 -12.41 20.96 6.34
CA ARG A 160 -13.11 21.56 5.20
C ARG A 160 -12.46 22.87 4.77
N GLU A 161 -12.07 23.72 5.70
CA GLU A 161 -11.38 24.97 5.41
C GLU A 161 -9.97 24.70 4.85
N LYS A 162 -9.17 23.88 5.53
CA LYS A 162 -7.79 23.53 5.14
C LYS A 162 -7.68 23.02 3.71
N TYR A 163 -8.63 22.20 3.28
CA TYR A 163 -8.64 21.59 1.95
C TYR A 163 -9.66 22.21 0.99
N HIS A 164 -10.31 23.31 1.37
CA HIS A 164 -11.40 23.94 0.61
C HIS A 164 -12.47 22.94 0.13
N LEU A 165 -12.87 22.02 1.01
CA LEU A 165 -13.76 20.94 0.64
C LEU A 165 -15.19 21.46 0.39
N PRO A 166 -15.86 20.93 -0.65
CA PRO A 166 -17.28 21.19 -0.87
C PRO A 166 -18.14 20.62 0.27
N ALA A 167 -19.35 21.16 0.44
CA ALA A 167 -20.24 20.76 1.55
C ALA A 167 -20.65 19.27 1.52
N ARG A 168 -20.79 18.71 0.31
CA ARG A 168 -21.11 17.30 0.05
C ARG A 168 -20.21 16.78 -1.07
N TYR A 169 -19.61 15.62 -0.88
CA TYR A 169 -18.73 15.03 -1.89
C TYR A 169 -18.65 13.52 -1.85
N PHE A 170 -18.39 12.93 -3.01
CA PHE A 170 -17.74 11.63 -3.11
C PHE A 170 -16.24 11.79 -2.97
N LEU A 171 -15.57 10.88 -2.28
CA LEU A 171 -14.13 10.95 -2.02
C LEU A 171 -13.40 9.85 -2.76
N TYR A 172 -12.33 10.20 -3.47
CA TYR A 172 -11.24 9.31 -3.82
C TYR A 172 -9.98 9.74 -3.07
N LEU A 173 -9.18 8.78 -2.58
CA LEU A 173 -7.93 9.04 -1.88
C LEU A 173 -6.89 8.01 -2.29
N GLY A 174 -5.82 8.44 -2.96
CA GLY A 174 -4.73 7.55 -3.36
C GLY A 174 -3.83 8.11 -4.47
N GLY A 175 -2.98 7.24 -5.02
CA GLY A 175 -2.16 7.56 -6.19
C GLY A 175 -2.98 7.65 -7.49
N PHE A 176 -2.40 8.09 -8.59
CA PHE A 176 -3.11 8.23 -9.88
C PHE A 176 -2.60 7.24 -10.93
N ASP A 177 -2.00 6.12 -10.50
CA ASP A 177 -1.60 5.07 -11.42
C ASP A 177 -2.80 4.36 -12.04
N VAL A 178 -2.65 3.88 -13.28
CA VAL A 178 -3.68 3.21 -14.10
C VAL A 178 -4.48 2.14 -13.34
N ARG A 179 -3.87 1.41 -12.41
CA ARG A 179 -4.53 0.41 -11.56
C ARG A 179 -5.58 1.02 -10.64
N LYS A 180 -5.40 2.24 -10.14
CA LYS A 180 -6.37 2.93 -9.27
C LYS A 180 -7.66 3.34 -9.99
N ASN A 181 -7.64 3.31 -11.33
CA ASN A 181 -8.83 3.46 -12.17
C ASN A 181 -9.57 4.80 -11.98
N VAL A 182 -8.83 5.89 -11.77
CA VAL A 182 -9.41 7.25 -11.63
C VAL A 182 -10.19 7.65 -12.89
N THR A 183 -9.77 7.20 -14.08
CA THR A 183 -10.56 7.34 -15.31
C THR A 183 -11.96 6.73 -15.18
N GLY A 184 -12.07 5.56 -14.53
CA GLY A 184 -13.35 4.91 -14.24
C GLY A 184 -14.19 5.70 -13.24
N ILE A 185 -13.56 6.31 -12.24
CA ILE A 185 -14.24 7.20 -11.28
C ILE A 185 -14.84 8.41 -11.99
N LEU A 186 -14.06 9.09 -12.83
CA LEU A 186 -14.51 10.26 -13.60
C LEU A 186 -15.67 9.90 -14.55
N ALA A 187 -15.56 8.78 -15.26
CA ALA A 187 -16.62 8.30 -16.14
C ALA A 187 -17.90 7.93 -15.36
N ALA A 188 -17.78 7.29 -14.21
CA ALA A 188 -18.91 6.96 -13.34
C ALA A 188 -19.59 8.22 -12.79
N TYR A 189 -18.79 9.22 -12.40
CA TYR A 189 -19.30 10.50 -11.90
C TYR A 189 -20.02 11.31 -12.99
N LYS A 190 -19.49 11.35 -14.21
CA LYS A 190 -20.20 11.90 -15.38
C LYS A 190 -21.56 11.24 -15.56
N ARG A 191 -21.59 9.90 -15.56
CA ARG A 191 -22.83 9.13 -15.70
C ARG A 191 -23.80 9.36 -14.54
N TYR A 192 -23.31 9.62 -13.33
CA TYR A 192 -24.15 10.02 -12.20
C TYR A 192 -24.88 11.35 -12.49
N LEU A 193 -24.16 12.37 -12.97
CA LEU A 193 -24.75 13.66 -13.35
C LEU A 193 -25.76 13.51 -14.50
N GLU A 194 -25.41 12.77 -15.56
CA GLU A 194 -26.29 12.53 -16.72
C GLU A 194 -27.59 11.80 -16.35
N ARG A 195 -27.60 11.06 -15.24
CA ARG A 195 -28.77 10.32 -14.73
C ARG A 195 -29.61 11.12 -13.74
N GLY A 196 -29.38 12.43 -13.63
CA GLY A 196 -30.10 13.29 -12.69
C GLY A 196 -29.53 13.24 -11.27
N GLY A 197 -28.27 12.82 -11.11
CA GLY A 197 -27.54 12.97 -9.86
C GLY A 197 -27.46 14.44 -9.44
N ASP A 198 -27.45 14.68 -8.14
CA ASP A 198 -27.35 16.02 -7.55
C ASP A 198 -25.97 16.65 -7.86
N PRO A 199 -25.90 17.74 -8.65
CA PRO A 199 -24.64 18.41 -9.00
C PRO A 199 -24.00 19.17 -7.82
N ALA A 200 -24.72 19.34 -6.70
CA ALA A 200 -24.14 19.87 -5.47
C ALA A 200 -23.22 18.86 -4.76
N VAL A 201 -23.35 17.56 -5.06
CA VAL A 201 -22.43 16.52 -4.58
C VAL A 201 -21.23 16.46 -5.52
N ARG A 202 -20.13 17.11 -5.13
CA ARG A 202 -18.91 17.20 -5.94
C ARG A 202 -18.08 15.92 -5.88
N LEU A 203 -17.13 15.75 -6.78
CA LEU A 203 -16.13 14.69 -6.72
C LEU A 203 -14.81 15.24 -6.16
N VAL A 204 -14.37 14.76 -5.01
CA VAL A 204 -13.07 15.12 -4.42
C VAL A 204 -12.05 14.04 -4.76
N LEU A 205 -10.98 14.43 -5.47
CA LEU A 205 -9.83 13.57 -5.77
C LEU A 205 -8.63 14.00 -4.92
N ALA A 206 -8.35 13.22 -3.88
CA ALA A 206 -7.29 13.47 -2.92
C ALA A 206 -6.03 12.63 -3.17
N GLY A 207 -4.87 13.29 -3.15
CA GLY A 207 -3.57 12.68 -3.40
C GLY A 207 -2.65 13.59 -4.21
N LYS A 208 -1.35 13.30 -4.19
CA LYS A 208 -0.38 14.00 -5.04
C LYS A 208 -0.73 13.75 -6.51
N LEU A 209 -1.07 14.81 -7.23
CA LEU A 209 -1.30 14.76 -8.68
C LEU A 209 -0.03 14.32 -9.42
N PRO A 210 -0.17 13.63 -10.56
CA PRO A 210 0.98 13.22 -11.34
C PRO A 210 1.73 14.43 -11.89
N ASP A 211 3.06 14.40 -11.79
CA ASP A 211 3.92 15.47 -12.30
C ASP A 211 3.95 15.50 -13.84
N LYS A 212 3.65 14.35 -14.49
CA LYS A 212 3.59 14.19 -15.94
C LYS A 212 2.38 13.33 -16.32
N ASP A 213 1.67 13.75 -17.35
CA ASP A 213 0.61 12.96 -17.98
C ASP A 213 1.22 11.85 -18.83
N THR A 214 0.97 10.60 -18.45
CA THR A 214 1.50 9.41 -19.13
C THR A 214 0.46 8.30 -19.15
N PRO A 215 0.58 7.29 -20.03
CA PRO A 215 -0.34 6.14 -20.02
C PRO A 215 -0.41 5.41 -18.66
N PHE A 216 0.67 5.43 -17.88
CA PHE A 216 0.70 4.81 -16.55
C PHE A 216 0.15 5.74 -15.46
N PHE A 217 0.44 7.03 -15.54
CA PHE A 217 -0.07 8.07 -14.65
C PHE A 217 -0.87 9.11 -15.46
N PRO A 218 -2.11 8.78 -15.88
CA PRO A 218 -2.90 9.72 -16.65
C PRO A 218 -3.29 10.92 -15.78
N ASP A 219 -3.15 12.14 -16.29
CA ASP A 219 -3.50 13.35 -15.56
C ASP A 219 -5.03 13.44 -15.37
N PRO A 220 -5.54 13.37 -14.13
CA PRO A 220 -6.97 13.38 -13.89
C PRO A 220 -7.62 14.72 -14.27
N ARG A 221 -6.87 15.83 -14.35
CA ARG A 221 -7.39 17.15 -14.78
C ARG A 221 -7.72 17.14 -16.26
N ARG A 222 -6.82 16.62 -17.10
CA ARG A 222 -7.06 16.45 -18.54
C ARG A 222 -8.26 15.52 -18.76
N LEU A 223 -8.28 14.37 -18.08
CA LEU A 223 -9.40 13.42 -18.20
C LEU A 223 -10.74 14.05 -17.79
N ALA A 224 -10.78 14.83 -16.72
CA ALA A 224 -12.00 15.52 -16.28
C ALA A 224 -12.45 16.59 -17.29
N ALA A 225 -11.51 17.33 -17.89
CA ALA A 225 -11.79 18.31 -18.96
C ALA A 225 -12.36 17.65 -20.21
N GLU A 226 -11.73 16.58 -20.70
CA GLU A 226 -12.19 15.80 -21.86
C GLU A 226 -13.59 15.21 -21.63
N MET A 227 -13.90 14.82 -20.40
CA MET A 227 -15.21 14.29 -20.03
C MET A 227 -16.27 15.38 -19.80
N GLY A 228 -15.88 16.65 -19.71
CA GLY A 228 -16.77 17.78 -19.45
C GLY A 228 -17.23 17.89 -17.99
N VAL A 229 -16.45 17.34 -17.04
CA VAL A 229 -16.78 17.33 -15.60
C VAL A 229 -15.78 18.12 -14.74
N LEU A 230 -14.81 18.81 -15.35
CA LEU A 230 -13.72 19.48 -14.63
C LEU A 230 -14.20 20.39 -13.51
N GLU A 231 -15.21 21.23 -13.78
CA GLU A 231 -15.76 22.18 -12.81
C GLU A 231 -16.42 21.49 -11.61
N GLN A 232 -16.80 20.22 -11.74
CA GLN A 232 -17.44 19.44 -10.69
C GLN A 232 -16.43 18.59 -9.88
N VAL A 233 -15.15 18.64 -10.23
CA VAL A 233 -14.07 17.90 -9.56
C VAL A 233 -13.21 18.85 -8.73
N HIS A 234 -13.01 18.51 -7.47
CA HIS A 234 -12.12 19.20 -6.55
C HIS A 234 -10.85 18.40 -6.33
N PHE A 235 -9.69 19.01 -6.56
CA PHE A 235 -8.38 18.38 -6.37
C PHE A 235 -7.71 18.95 -5.12
N THR A 236 -7.59 18.15 -4.06
CA THR A 236 -7.01 18.64 -2.79
C THR A 236 -5.49 18.69 -2.81
N GLY A 237 -4.85 17.97 -3.74
CA GLY A 237 -3.44 17.66 -3.66
C GLY A 237 -3.12 16.67 -2.52
N TRP A 238 -1.91 16.76 -1.98
CA TRP A 238 -1.47 15.89 -0.89
C TRP A 238 -2.30 16.11 0.39
N VAL A 239 -2.71 15.02 1.03
CA VAL A 239 -3.46 15.03 2.29
C VAL A 239 -2.60 14.38 3.37
N ALA A 240 -2.50 15.03 4.54
CA ALA A 240 -1.72 14.51 5.65
C ALA A 240 -2.43 13.30 6.29
N GLU A 241 -1.68 12.36 6.88
CA GLU A 241 -2.23 11.11 7.44
C GLU A 241 -3.26 11.41 8.53
N GLU A 242 -2.97 12.39 9.38
CA GLU A 242 -3.80 12.87 10.48
C GLU A 242 -5.15 13.45 10.02
N ASP A 243 -5.24 13.95 8.79
CA ASP A 243 -6.45 14.58 8.26
C ASP A 243 -7.36 13.58 7.54
N LYS A 244 -6.83 12.43 7.09
CA LYS A 244 -7.60 11.44 6.32
C LYS A 244 -8.89 11.00 7.03
N PRO A 245 -8.89 10.71 8.36
CA PRO A 245 -10.13 10.30 9.04
C PRO A 245 -11.27 11.30 8.88
N ALA A 246 -10.98 12.61 8.91
CA ALA A 246 -11.99 13.65 8.75
C ALA A 246 -12.46 13.80 7.29
N LEU A 247 -11.57 13.59 6.31
CA LEU A 247 -11.99 13.50 4.89
C LEU A 247 -12.94 12.31 4.68
N TYR A 248 -12.64 11.16 5.28
CA TYR A 248 -13.53 10.00 5.21
C TYR A 248 -14.88 10.30 5.87
N ALA A 249 -14.87 10.76 7.12
CA ALA A 249 -16.09 11.04 7.87
C ALA A 249 -17.01 12.07 7.20
N GLY A 250 -16.45 13.02 6.43
CA GLY A 250 -17.21 14.01 5.68
C GLY A 250 -17.72 13.56 4.31
N ALA A 251 -17.31 12.38 3.82
CA ALA A 251 -17.66 11.90 2.49
C ALA A 251 -19.05 11.25 2.46
N VAL A 252 -19.81 11.50 1.39
CA VAL A 252 -21.06 10.78 1.08
C VAL A 252 -20.78 9.31 0.82
N ALA A 253 -19.70 9.03 0.10
CA ALA A 253 -19.11 7.70 -0.04
C ALA A 253 -17.64 7.81 -0.45
N PHE A 254 -16.84 6.85 -0.01
CA PHE A 254 -15.47 6.65 -0.47
C PHE A 254 -15.45 5.72 -1.69
N LEU A 255 -14.76 6.13 -2.74
CA LEU A 255 -14.63 5.43 -4.01
C LEU A 255 -13.26 4.74 -4.06
N PHE A 256 -13.27 3.41 -4.16
CA PHE A 256 -12.07 2.58 -4.25
C PHE A 256 -12.19 1.51 -5.35
N PRO A 257 -12.36 1.87 -6.64
CA PRO A 257 -12.52 0.91 -7.73
C PRO A 257 -11.18 0.46 -8.33
N SER A 258 -10.15 0.27 -7.50
CA SER A 258 -8.83 -0.18 -7.93
C SER A 258 -8.93 -1.52 -8.64
N ARG A 259 -8.38 -1.66 -9.86
CA ARG A 259 -8.39 -2.89 -10.68
C ARG A 259 -7.71 -4.09 -10.03
N TYR A 260 -6.79 -3.85 -9.09
CA TYR A 260 -6.09 -4.89 -8.35
C TYR A 260 -5.45 -4.28 -7.09
N GLU A 261 -5.56 -4.95 -5.96
CA GLU A 261 -4.96 -4.58 -4.68
C GLU A 261 -4.58 -5.86 -3.91
N GLY A 262 -3.56 -5.80 -3.06
CA GLY A 262 -3.29 -6.89 -2.12
C GLY A 262 -4.34 -7.00 -1.01
N PHE A 263 -4.82 -5.84 -0.51
CA PHE A 263 -5.79 -5.81 0.59
C PHE A 263 -6.78 -4.64 0.48
N GLY A 264 -6.28 -3.40 0.45
CA GLY A 264 -7.13 -2.20 0.45
C GLY A 264 -7.29 -1.55 1.82
N MET A 265 -6.18 -1.19 2.46
CA MET A 265 -6.17 -0.50 3.77
C MET A 265 -7.10 0.72 3.83
N MET A 266 -7.16 1.50 2.74
CA MET A 266 -8.02 2.68 2.64
C MET A 266 -9.51 2.36 2.79
N VAL A 267 -9.94 1.14 2.43
CA VAL A 267 -11.33 0.67 2.64
C VAL A 267 -11.61 0.51 4.12
N LEU A 268 -10.70 -0.12 4.87
CA LEU A 268 -10.84 -0.27 6.32
C LEU A 268 -10.81 1.09 7.02
N GLU A 269 -9.92 2.00 6.60
CA GLU A 269 -9.83 3.35 7.15
C GLU A 269 -11.13 4.14 6.91
N ALA A 270 -11.67 4.08 5.69
CA ALA A 270 -12.94 4.70 5.35
C ALA A 270 -14.10 4.14 6.19
N MET A 271 -14.21 2.81 6.29
CA MET A 271 -15.25 2.15 7.08
C MET A 271 -15.12 2.48 8.57
N ALA A 272 -13.89 2.51 9.10
CA ALA A 272 -13.62 2.86 10.49
C ALA A 272 -13.98 4.33 10.81
N ALA A 273 -13.87 5.22 9.82
CA ALA A 273 -14.33 6.61 9.89
C ALA A 273 -15.85 6.78 9.60
N GLY A 274 -16.59 5.69 9.37
CA GLY A 274 -18.04 5.71 9.14
C GLY A 274 -18.46 6.05 7.71
N ALA A 275 -17.51 6.12 6.76
CA ALA A 275 -17.81 6.40 5.36
C ALA A 275 -18.35 5.14 4.65
N PRO A 276 -19.49 5.21 3.95
CA PRO A 276 -19.89 4.17 3.01
C PRO A 276 -18.81 3.98 1.94
N VAL A 277 -18.55 2.73 1.53
CA VAL A 277 -17.52 2.43 0.52
C VAL A 277 -18.15 1.86 -0.75
N ILE A 278 -17.74 2.40 -1.90
CA ILE A 278 -18.01 1.85 -3.22
C ILE A 278 -16.68 1.32 -3.77
N THR A 279 -16.57 0.01 -3.89
CA THR A 279 -15.36 -0.67 -4.38
C THR A 279 -15.70 -1.70 -5.46
N SER A 280 -14.67 -2.17 -6.16
CA SER A 280 -14.76 -3.22 -7.17
C SER A 280 -14.69 -4.62 -6.56
N SER A 281 -15.26 -5.62 -7.24
CA SER A 281 -15.33 -7.02 -6.79
C SER A 281 -14.11 -7.84 -7.21
N ASN A 282 -12.92 -7.44 -6.77
CA ASN A 282 -11.64 -7.97 -7.28
C ASN A 282 -10.97 -8.97 -6.34
#